data_AF-A0A956RWW9-F1
#
_entry.id   AF-A0A956RWW9-F1
#
_cell.length_a   1.000
_cell.length_b   1.000
_cell.length_c   1.000
_cell.angle_alpha   90.00
_cell.angle_beta   90.00
_cell.angle_gamma   90.00
#
_symmetry.space_group_name_H-M   'P 1'
#
loop_
_entity.id
_entity.type
_entity.pdbx_description
1 polymer ?
#
loop_
_entity_poly.entity_id
_entity_poly.type
_entity_poly.pdbx_seq_one_letter_code
_entity_poly.pdbx_strand_id
1 'polypeptide(L)' 'MRNQLEKLVALQDLDLMIQELKEVQELGFEVKTESSETLKNARDEMTAKIPRPLLGNYERLRKRYKRAIVPIKDDKCL' A
#
# COMPACT_ATOMS: atom_id res chain seq x y z
N MET A 1 10.00 8.75 -13.76
CA MET A 1 8.75 9.13 -13.06
C MET A 1 7.67 8.05 -13.14
N ARG A 2 7.30 7.52 -14.32
CA ARG A 2 6.22 6.50 -14.46
C ARG A 2 6.39 5.26 -13.54
N ASN A 3 7.59 4.67 -13.54
CA ASN A 3 7.95 3.55 -12.68
C ASN A 3 7.84 3.86 -11.16
N GLN A 4 8.08 5.12 -10.76
CA GLN A 4 7.95 5.50 -9.34
C GLN A 4 6.48 5.64 -8.91
N LEU A 5 5.62 6.12 -9.80
CA LEU A 5 4.17 6.16 -9.55
C LEU A 5 3.60 4.74 -9.46
N GLU A 6 4.00 3.85 -10.37
CA GLU A 6 3.59 2.43 -10.34
C GLU A 6 4.00 1.74 -9.05
N LYS A 7 5.24 1.96 -8.58
CA LYS A 7 5.71 1.45 -7.28
C LYS A 7 4.90 1.97 -6.10
N LEU A 8 4.52 3.24 -6.14
CA LEU A 8 3.71 3.87 -5.10
C LEU A 8 2.26 3.34 -5.09
N VAL A 9 1.68 3.08 -6.26
CA VAL A 9 0.37 2.42 -6.37
C VAL A 9 0.45 1.00 -5.82
N ALA A 10 1.47 0.23 -6.22
CA ALA A 10 1.68 -1.12 -5.69
C ALA A 10 1.89 -1.14 -4.16
N LEU A 11 2.63 -0.16 -3.62
CA LEU A 11 2.79 0.01 -2.17
C LEU A 11 1.44 0.30 -1.49
N GLN A 12 0.60 1.15 -2.09
CA GLN A 12 -0.75 1.42 -1.60
C GLN A 12 -1.63 0.18 -1.57
N ASP A 13 -1.58 -0.65 -2.60
CA ASP A 13 -2.39 -1.86 -2.66
C ASP A 13 -1.97 -2.87 -1.59
N LEU A 14 -0.65 -3.06 -1.37
CA LEU A 14 -0.13 -3.86 -0.24
C LEU A 14 -0.62 -3.34 1.11
N ASP A 15 -0.58 -2.03 1.27
CA ASP A 15 -0.98 -1.34 2.47
C ASP A 15 -2.48 -1.45 2.77
N LEU A 16 -3.32 -1.46 1.74
CA LEU A 16 -4.75 -1.72 1.84
C LEU A 16 -5.01 -3.19 2.19
N MET A 17 -4.34 -4.14 1.52
CA MET A 17 -4.47 -5.57 1.82
C MET A 17 -4.11 -5.89 3.28
N ILE A 18 -3.03 -5.30 3.81
CA ILE A 18 -2.64 -5.47 5.23
C ILE A 18 -3.71 -4.94 6.17
N GLN A 19 -4.30 -3.78 5.83
CA GLN A 19 -5.38 -3.20 6.63
C GLN A 19 -6.64 -4.07 6.59
N GLU A 20 -7.04 -4.54 5.41
CA GLU A 20 -8.18 -5.44 5.24
C GLU A 20 -8.01 -6.75 6.02
N LEU A 21 -6.81 -7.34 6.01
CA LEU A 21 -6.53 -8.51 6.84
C LEU A 21 -6.74 -8.23 8.34
N LYS A 22 -6.32 -7.06 8.82
CA LYS A 22 -6.52 -6.67 10.22
C LYS A 22 -8.01 -6.51 10.54
N GLU A 23 -8.77 -5.85 9.66
CA GLU A 23 -10.22 -5.67 9.81
C GLU A 23 -10.95 -7.02 9.82
N VAL A 24 -10.58 -7.94 8.93
CA VAL A 24 -11.15 -9.30 8.88
C VAL A 24 -10.81 -10.11 10.14
N GLN A 25 -9.58 -9.99 10.66
CA GLN A 25 -9.20 -10.62 11.92
C GLN A 25 -10.01 -10.07 13.11
N GLU A 26 -10.26 -8.76 13.15
CA GLU A 26 -11.08 -8.10 14.18
C GLU A 26 -12.54 -8.55 14.14
N LEU A 27 -13.04 -8.98 12.97
CA LEU A 27 -14.37 -9.58 12.80
C LEU A 27 -14.44 -11.05 13.23
N GLY A 28 -13.34 -11.64 13.70
CA GLY A 28 -13.27 -13.01 14.21
C GLY A 28 -12.94 -14.07 13.16
N PHE A 29 -12.55 -13.68 11.94
CA PHE A 29 -12.06 -14.62 10.94
C PHE A 29 -10.61 -15.02 11.22
N GLU A 30 -10.29 -16.28 10.96
CA GLU A 30 -8.92 -16.76 11.05
C GLU A 30 -8.08 -16.24 9.87
N VAL A 31 -7.05 -15.44 10.19
CA VAL A 31 -6.05 -15.00 9.23
C VAL A 31 -4.77 -15.78 9.47
N LYS A 32 -4.26 -16.46 8.43
CA LYS A 32 -3.00 -17.20 8.50
C LYS A 32 -1.83 -16.24 8.73
N THR A 33 -1.01 -16.53 9.74
CA THR A 33 0.18 -15.73 10.08
C THR A 33 1.13 -15.58 8.89
N GLU A 34 1.35 -16.66 8.13
CA GLU A 34 2.17 -16.68 6.91
C GLU A 34 1.71 -15.65 5.86
N SER A 35 0.39 -15.44 5.73
CA SER A 35 -0.16 -14.45 4.81
C SER A 35 0.12 -13.02 5.27
N SER A 36 0.06 -12.75 6.58
CA SER A 36 0.38 -11.44 7.15
C SER A 36 1.88 -11.12 7.02
N GLU A 37 2.75 -12.10 7.29
CA GLU A 37 4.20 -11.94 7.17
C GLU A 37 4.62 -11.73 5.71
N THR A 38 4.04 -12.49 4.78
CA THR A 38 4.33 -12.35 3.34
C THR A 38 4.03 -10.93 2.84
N LEU A 39 2.89 -10.36 3.25
CA LEU A 39 2.53 -8.98 2.88
C LEU A 39 3.44 -7.93 3.51
N LYS A 40 3.84 -8.12 4.78
CA LYS A 40 4.80 -7.22 5.45
C LYS A 40 6.17 -7.25 4.75
N ASN A 41 6.67 -8.44 4.41
CA ASN A 41 7.93 -8.57 3.69
C ASN A 41 7.86 -7.92 2.30
N ALA A 42 6.79 -8.17 1.54
CA ALA A 42 6.57 -7.56 0.24
C ALA A 42 6.50 -6.02 0.33
N ARG A 43 5.88 -5.49 1.39
CA ARG A 43 5.85 -4.06 1.68
C ARG A 43 7.24 -3.51 1.93
N ASP A 44 8.02 -4.16 2.80
CA ASP A 44 9.38 -3.72 3.14
C ASP A 44 10.29 -3.69 1.91
N GLU A 45 10.24 -4.74 1.08
CA GLU A 45 10.95 -4.78 -0.20
C GLU A 45 10.53 -3.67 -1.16
N MET A 46 9.25 -3.31 -1.19
CA MET A 46 8.74 -2.23 -2.04
C MET A 46 9.23 -0.87 -1.56
N THR A 47 9.18 -0.61 -0.25
CA THR A 47 9.66 0.66 0.31
C THR A 47 11.14 0.88 0.07
N ALA A 48 11.96 -0.17 0.09
CA ALA A 48 13.39 -0.11 -0.24
C ALA A 48 13.67 0.35 -1.69
N LYS A 49 12.71 0.15 -2.61
CA LYS A 49 12.82 0.49 -4.03
C LYS A 49 12.32 1.90 -4.37
N ILE A 50 11.81 2.64 -3.38
CA ILE A 50 11.21 3.98 -3.52
C ILE A 50 12.12 5.04 -2.86
N PRO A 51 12.43 6.16 -3.55
CA PRO A 51 13.20 7.25 -2.96
C PRO A 51 12.55 7.81 -1.68
N ARG A 52 13.36 8.05 -0.66
CA ARG A 52 12.92 8.54 0.66
C ARG A 52 11.97 9.75 0.61
N PRO A 53 12.19 10.79 -0.22
CA PRO A 53 11.26 11.92 -0.29
C PRO A 53 9.86 11.52 -0.77
N LEU A 54 9.76 10.62 -1.74
CA LEU A 54 8.49 10.13 -2.27
C LEU A 54 7.78 9.24 -1.26
N LEU A 55 8.52 8.33 -0.63
CA LEU A 55 7.99 7.47 0.43
C LEU A 55 7.45 8.31 1.59
N GLY A 56 8.21 9.31 2.05
CA GLY A 56 7.78 10.20 3.14
C GLY A 56 6.53 11.02 2.81
N ASN A 57 6.34 11.42 1.55
CA ASN A 57 5.10 12.07 1.11
C ASN A 57 3.92 11.10 1.16
N TYR A 58 4.10 9.90 0.61
CA TYR A 58 3.10 8.85 0.60
C TYR A 58 2.64 8.47 2.01
N GLU A 59 3.57 8.19 2.92
CA GLU A 59 3.27 7.81 4.31
C GLU A 59 2.47 8.89 5.06
N ARG A 60 2.73 10.17 4.77
CA ARG A 60 1.95 11.28 5.34
C ARG A 60 0.53 11.32 4.78
N LEU A 61 0.36 11.07 3.48
CA LEU A 61 -0.94 11.09 2.82
C LEU A 61 -1.80 9.90 3.22
N ARG A 62 -1.24 8.68 3.28
CA ARG A 62 -1.99 7.46 3.64
C ARG A 62 -2.61 7.53 5.04
N LYS A 63 -1.97 8.24 5.98
CA LYS A 63 -2.53 8.47 7.32
C LYS A 63 -3.84 9.27 7.31
N ARG A 64 -4.09 10.05 6.25
CA ARG A 64 -5.27 10.92 6.13
C ARG A 64 -6.30 10.40 5.13
N TYR A 65 -5.84 9.69 4.10
CA TYR A 65 -6.68 9.24 2.99
C TYR A 65 -6.57 7.73 2.81
N LYS A 66 -7.73 7.05 2.69
CA LYS A 66 -7.79 5.61 2.41
C LYS A 66 -7.04 5.25 1.12
N ARG A 67 -7.20 6.05 0.07
CA ARG A 67 -6.35 6.05 -1.13
C ARG A 67 -5.57 7.37 -1.20
N ALA A 68 -4.27 7.30 -0.97
CA ALA A 68 -3.35 8.42 -1.00
C ALA A 68 -2.90 8.79 -2.43
N ILE A 69 -2.88 7.82 -3.33
CA ILE A 69 -2.37 7.95 -4.69
C ILE A 69 -3.35 7.29 -5.65
N VAL A 70 -3.66 7.99 -6.73
CA VAL A 70 -4.63 7.57 -7.74
C VAL A 70 -4.02 7.85 -9.11
N PRO A 71 -3.80 6.82 -9.95
CA PRO A 71 -3.33 7.04 -11.30
C PRO A 71 -4.46 7.63 -12.16
N ILE A 72 -4.12 8.61 -13.00
CA ILE A 72 -5.04 9.22 -13.95
C ILE A 72 -4.79 8.60 -15.33
N LYS A 73 -5.85 8.15 -15.98
CA LYS A 73 -5.84 7.67 -17.36
C LYS A 73 -7.04 8.26 -18.10
N ASP A 74 -6.80 8.87 -19.26
CA ASP A 74 -7.85 9.49 -20.09
C ASP A 74 -8.75 10.45 -19.29
N ASP A 75 -8.12 11.32 -18.50
CA ASP A 75 -8.76 12.29 -17.59
C ASP A 75 -9.69 11.68 -16.52
N LYS A 76 -9.53 10.38 -16.23
CA LYS A 76 -10.27 9.66 -15.19
C LYS A 76 -9.34 9.10 -14.13
N CYS A 77 -9.76 9.22 -12.88
CA CYS A 77 -9.18 8.51 -11.76
C CYS A 77 -9.52 7.02 -11.86
N LEU A 78 -8.51 6.15 -11.74
CA LEU A 78 -8.68 4.69 -11.66
C LEU A 78 -8.62 4.18 -10.22
#